data_AF-A0A6I3H8L9-F1
#
_entry.id   AF-A0A6I3H8L9-F1
#
_cell.length_a   1.000
_cell.length_b   1.000
_cell.length_c   1.000
_cell.angle_alpha   90.00
_cell.angle_beta   90.00
_cell.angle_gamma   90.00
#
_symmetry.space_group_name_H-M   'P 1'
#
loop_
_entity.id
_entity.type
_entity.pdbx_description
1 polymer ?
#
loop_
_entity_poly.entity_id
_entity_poly.type
_entity_poly.pdbx_seq_one_letter_code
_entity_poly.pdbx_strand_id
1 'polypeptide(L)'
;MNEPTIDDLEVELTQTLGRWAISSMAMGAVVKLVGEVAESPFLKGFAGQQLSWGAIDGAIAGFGTWRRQQSIDQQLTDEQAQEKSDKLRKLLVINAALDVGYVAAGIATMIAAGPLSRRTGKPATHWLGLGAGVAVQGGFLWALDATFARRISQTPATRTNPWHDASHSHSHSDNHNG
;
A
#
# COMPACT_ATOMS: atom_id res chain seq x y z
N MET A 1 17.17 -19.48 -5.70
CA MET A 1 16.60 -18.23 -5.14
C MET A 1 15.63 -18.67 -4.07
N ASN A 2 15.68 -18.07 -2.88
CA ASN A 2 14.79 -18.42 -1.79
C ASN A 2 13.38 -17.92 -2.13
N GLU A 3 12.37 -18.77 -1.99
CA GLU A 3 10.97 -18.36 -2.11
C GLU A 3 10.67 -17.31 -1.01
N PRO A 4 10.01 -16.19 -1.33
CA PRO A 4 9.72 -15.15 -0.35
C PRO A 4 8.72 -15.67 0.70
N THR A 5 8.91 -15.28 1.96
CA THR A 5 7.97 -15.60 3.04
C THR A 5 6.81 -14.60 3.09
N ILE A 6 5.75 -14.91 3.87
CA ILE A 6 4.64 -13.98 4.10
C ILE A 6 5.13 -12.68 4.76
N ASP A 7 6.10 -12.77 5.66
CA ASP A 7 6.69 -11.60 6.31
C ASP A 7 7.49 -10.75 5.32
N ASP A 8 8.24 -11.38 4.40
CA ASP A 8 8.94 -10.66 3.32
C ASP A 8 7.96 -9.89 2.43
N LEU A 9 6.82 -10.50 2.09
CA LEU A 9 5.77 -9.83 1.32
C LEU A 9 5.14 -8.67 2.10
N GLU A 10 4.95 -8.80 3.41
CA GLU A 10 4.46 -7.72 4.25
C GLU A 10 5.47 -6.56 4.32
N VAL A 11 6.79 -6.86 4.34
CA VAL A 11 7.87 -5.87 4.25
C VAL A 11 7.81 -5.15 2.91
N GLU A 12 7.80 -5.90 1.81
CA GLU A 12 7.80 -5.36 0.46
C GLU A 12 6.57 -4.49 0.21
N LEU A 13 5.39 -4.91 0.69
CA LEU A 13 4.15 -4.14 0.62
C LEU A 13 4.31 -2.78 1.33
N THR A 14 4.73 -2.81 2.60
CA THR A 14 4.89 -1.59 3.42
C THR A 14 5.94 -0.64 2.81
N GLN A 15 7.05 -1.18 2.30
CA GLN A 15 8.09 -0.38 1.66
C GLN A 15 7.63 0.21 0.33
N THR A 16 6.89 -0.55 -0.47
CA THR A 16 6.34 -0.07 -1.74
C THR A 16 5.34 1.04 -1.51
N LEU A 17 4.46 0.89 -0.52
CA LEU A 17 3.52 1.93 -0.10
C LEU A 17 4.26 3.18 0.40
N GLY A 18 5.30 3.03 1.21
CA GLY A 18 6.12 4.16 1.68
C GLY A 18 6.85 4.90 0.55
N ARG A 19 7.38 4.19 -0.45
CA ARG A 19 8.00 4.80 -1.64
C ARG A 19 6.97 5.53 -2.49
N TRP A 20 5.78 4.96 -2.64
CA TRP A 20 4.66 5.61 -3.31
C TRP A 20 4.24 6.88 -2.60
N ALA A 21 4.11 6.85 -1.27
CA ALA A 21 3.80 8.01 -0.44
C ALA A 21 4.78 9.16 -0.67
N ILE A 22 6.09 8.89 -0.57
CA ILE A 22 7.15 9.88 -0.80
C ILE A 22 7.06 10.44 -2.23
N SER A 23 6.90 9.56 -3.22
CA SER A 23 6.81 9.96 -4.64
C SER A 23 5.58 10.80 -4.91
N SER A 24 4.43 10.44 -4.35
CA SER A 24 3.16 11.17 -4.45
C SER A 24 3.27 12.54 -3.80
N MET A 25 3.86 12.66 -2.62
CA MET A 25 4.05 13.96 -1.98
C MET A 25 5.04 14.84 -2.76
N ALA A 26 6.16 14.28 -3.22
CA ALA A 26 7.14 15.01 -4.03
C ALA A 26 6.52 15.51 -5.34
N MET A 27 5.82 14.64 -6.07
CA MET A 27 5.07 14.99 -7.27
C MET A 27 4.02 16.04 -6.97
N GLY A 28 3.23 15.86 -5.91
CA GLY A 28 2.20 16.79 -5.48
C GLY A 28 2.77 18.18 -5.17
N ALA A 29 3.92 18.26 -4.50
CA ALA A 29 4.61 19.51 -4.22
C ALA A 29 5.07 20.22 -5.50
N VAL A 30 5.70 19.49 -6.43
CA VAL A 30 6.11 20.02 -7.73
C VAL A 30 4.91 20.50 -8.55
N VAL A 31 3.86 19.69 -8.66
CA VAL A 31 2.65 20.04 -9.41
C VAL A 31 1.92 21.21 -8.77
N LYS A 32 1.95 21.34 -7.44
CA LYS A 32 1.40 22.51 -6.74
C LYS A 32 2.12 23.79 -7.16
N LEU A 33 3.46 23.79 -7.13
CA LEU A 33 4.28 24.94 -7.52
C LEU A 33 4.02 25.33 -8.99
N VAL A 34 4.02 24.35 -9.89
CA VAL A 34 3.71 24.59 -11.31
C VAL A 34 2.28 25.11 -11.48
N GLY A 35 1.31 24.55 -10.75
CA GLY A 35 -0.08 24.98 -10.78
C GLY A 35 -0.30 26.39 -10.24
N GLU A 36 0.50 26.84 -9.29
CA GLU A 36 0.51 28.22 -8.81
C GLU A 36 1.03 29.18 -9.90
N VAL A 37 2.18 28.88 -10.50
CA VAL A 37 2.78 29.72 -11.57
C VAL A 37 1.91 29.78 -12.83
N ALA A 38 1.34 28.64 -13.24
CA ALA A 38 0.50 28.55 -14.43
C ALA A 38 -0.97 28.95 -14.17
N GLU A 39 -1.30 29.37 -12.94
CA GLU A 39 -2.66 29.64 -12.47
C GLU A 39 -3.69 28.53 -12.77
N SER A 40 -3.22 27.28 -12.93
CA SER A 40 -4.06 26.16 -13.39
C SER A 40 -4.91 25.58 -12.26
N PRO A 41 -6.25 25.69 -12.31
CA PRO A 41 -7.11 25.11 -11.28
C PRO A 41 -7.05 23.59 -11.26
N PHE A 42 -6.83 22.96 -12.42
CA PHE A 42 -6.66 21.51 -12.54
C PHE A 42 -5.44 21.03 -11.75
N LEU A 43 -4.27 21.63 -11.99
CA LEU A 43 -3.03 21.23 -11.32
C LEU A 43 -3.14 21.45 -9.81
N LYS A 44 -3.79 22.52 -9.36
CA LYS A 44 -4.05 22.77 -7.93
C LYS A 44 -4.93 21.68 -7.32
N GLY A 45 -5.99 21.26 -8.00
CA GLY A 45 -6.86 20.16 -7.56
C GLY A 45 -6.11 18.81 -7.51
N PHE A 46 -5.37 18.49 -8.57
CA PHE A 46 -4.60 17.25 -8.66
C PHE A 46 -3.50 17.18 -7.60
N ALA A 47 -2.71 18.24 -7.44
CA ALA A 47 -1.66 18.33 -6.42
C ALA A 47 -2.19 18.11 -5.01
N GLY A 48 -3.38 18.67 -4.69
CA GLY A 48 -4.03 18.47 -3.40
C GLY A 48 -4.29 16.99 -3.10
N GLN A 49 -4.72 16.21 -4.09
CA GLN A 49 -4.92 14.77 -3.92
C GLN A 49 -3.60 14.01 -3.73
N GLN A 50 -2.58 14.30 -4.56
CA GLN A 50 -1.28 13.63 -4.43
C GLN A 50 -0.63 13.87 -3.06
N LEU A 51 -0.73 15.10 -2.54
CA LEU A 51 -0.23 15.45 -1.21
C LEU A 51 -1.03 14.77 -0.10
N SER A 52 -2.36 14.80 -0.19
CA SER A 52 -3.24 14.27 0.87
C SER A 52 -3.14 12.76 0.97
N TRP A 53 -3.25 12.04 -0.15
CA TRP A 53 -3.10 10.59 -0.18
C TRP A 53 -1.67 10.15 0.13
N GLY A 54 -0.66 10.85 -0.40
CA GLY A 54 0.72 10.56 -0.05
C GLY A 54 0.99 10.68 1.46
N ALA A 55 0.38 11.65 2.14
CA ALA A 55 0.49 11.77 3.60
C ALA A 55 -0.23 10.62 4.34
N ILE A 56 -1.42 10.21 3.88
CA ILE A 56 -2.17 9.09 4.46
C ILE A 56 -1.41 7.78 4.27
N ASP A 57 -0.94 7.49 3.07
CA ASP A 57 -0.17 6.29 2.75
C ASP A 57 1.14 6.24 3.55
N GLY A 58 1.80 7.39 3.71
CA GLY A 58 2.99 7.51 4.54
C GLY A 58 2.71 7.20 6.01
N ALA A 59 1.58 7.67 6.54
CA ALA A 59 1.15 7.34 7.90
C ALA A 59 0.84 5.85 8.06
N ILE A 60 0.15 5.23 7.09
CA ILE A 60 -0.14 3.79 7.08
C ILE A 60 1.15 2.98 7.03
N ALA A 61 2.08 3.33 6.14
CA ALA A 61 3.36 2.65 6.02
C ALA A 61 4.18 2.78 7.32
N GLY A 62 4.23 3.98 7.90
CA GLY A 62 4.91 4.23 9.17
C GLY A 62 4.31 3.42 10.33
N PHE A 63 2.98 3.37 10.42
CA PHE A 63 2.29 2.55 11.42
C PHE A 63 2.54 1.05 11.21
N GLY A 64 2.55 0.57 9.95
CA GLY A 64 2.89 -0.81 9.61
C GLY A 64 4.30 -1.20 10.07
N THR A 65 5.29 -0.34 9.79
CA THR A 65 6.67 -0.53 10.25
C THR A 65 6.77 -0.54 11.78
N TRP A 66 6.12 0.41 12.46
CA TRP A 66 6.13 0.48 13.92
C TRP A 66 5.48 -0.74 14.57
N ARG A 67 4.29 -1.15 14.09
CA ARG A 67 3.58 -2.32 14.58
C ARG A 67 4.43 -3.58 14.44
N ARG A 68 5.17 -3.73 13.34
CA ARG A 68 6.04 -4.88 13.15
C ARG A 68 7.20 -4.90 14.14
N GLN A 69 7.82 -3.75 14.41
CA GLN A 69 8.91 -3.67 15.39
C GLN A 69 8.48 -4.17 16.77
N GLN A 70 7.19 -4.01 17.13
CA GLN A 70 6.62 -4.54 18.38
C GLN A 70 6.40 -6.07 18.37
N SER A 71 6.47 -6.72 17.21
CA SER A 71 6.17 -8.14 17.02
C SER A 71 7.34 -8.97 16.47
N ILE A 72 8.54 -8.39 16.36
CA ILE A 72 9.75 -9.05 15.81
C ILE A 72 10.12 -10.34 16.56
N ASP A 73 9.82 -10.42 17.86
CA ASP A 73 10.18 -11.59 18.69
C ASP A 73 9.07 -12.65 18.80
N GLN A 74 7.94 -12.47 18.10
CA GLN A 74 6.83 -13.42 18.16
C GLN A 74 7.06 -14.59 17.19
N GLN A 75 7.48 -15.73 17.72
CA GLN A 75 7.48 -16.98 16.98
C GLN A 75 6.04 -17.48 16.81
N LEU A 76 5.56 -17.52 15.57
CA LEU A 76 4.24 -18.05 15.24
C LEU A 76 4.31 -19.57 15.05
N THR A 77 3.26 -20.28 15.47
CA THR A 77 3.02 -21.66 15.01
C THR A 77 2.65 -21.67 13.53
N ASP A 78 2.76 -22.82 12.85
CA ASP A 78 2.33 -22.96 11.45
C ASP A 78 0.85 -22.57 11.28
N GLU A 79 -0.01 -22.94 12.24
CA GLU A 79 -1.42 -22.56 12.25
C GLU A 79 -1.61 -21.04 12.37
N GLN A 80 -0.86 -20.37 13.26
CA GLN A 80 -0.91 -18.91 13.40
C GLN A 80 -0.35 -18.18 12.18
N ALA A 81 0.69 -18.72 11.53
CA ALA A 81 1.23 -18.19 10.28
C ALA A 81 0.20 -18.29 9.14
N GLN A 82 -0.50 -19.43 9.04
CA GLN A 82 -1.58 -19.62 8.09
C GLN A 82 -2.73 -18.65 8.33
N GLU A 83 -3.19 -18.51 9.57
CA GLU A 83 -4.22 -17.53 9.92
C GLU A 83 -3.83 -16.09 9.57
N LYS A 84 -2.56 -15.72 9.83
CA LYS A 84 -2.03 -14.40 9.50
C LYS A 84 -2.08 -14.17 7.98
N SER A 85 -1.62 -15.15 7.20
CA SER A 85 -1.66 -15.12 5.74
C SER A 85 -3.08 -14.92 5.20
N ASP A 86 -4.04 -15.69 5.70
CA ASP A 86 -5.44 -15.63 5.27
C ASP A 86 -6.10 -14.29 5.64
N LYS A 87 -5.82 -13.78 6.84
CA LYS A 87 -6.30 -12.46 7.28
C LYS A 87 -5.72 -11.34 6.39
N LEU A 88 -4.41 -11.36 6.12
CA LEU A 88 -3.76 -10.35 5.28
C LEU A 88 -4.29 -10.40 3.85
N ARG A 89 -4.41 -11.58 3.25
CA ARG A 89 -5.01 -11.76 1.92
C ARG A 89 -6.43 -11.21 1.87
N LYS A 90 -7.26 -11.52 2.87
CA LYS A 90 -8.64 -11.03 2.93
C LYS A 90 -8.70 -9.50 3.01
N LEU A 91 -7.82 -8.89 3.82
CA LEU A 91 -7.71 -7.43 3.92
C LEU A 91 -7.35 -6.80 2.57
N LEU A 92 -6.34 -7.32 1.87
CA LEU A 92 -5.91 -6.81 0.57
C LEU A 92 -7.00 -6.94 -0.50
N VAL A 93 -7.76 -8.03 -0.52
CA VAL A 93 -8.88 -8.19 -1.46
C VAL A 93 -9.99 -7.18 -1.19
N ILE A 94 -10.29 -6.93 0.10
CA ILE A 94 -11.29 -5.92 0.48
C ILE A 94 -10.80 -4.52 0.09
N ASN A 95 -9.55 -4.18 0.35
CA ASN A 95 -8.99 -2.88 -0.04
C ASN A 95 -8.95 -2.71 -1.55
N ALA A 96 -8.52 -3.71 -2.31
CA ALA A 96 -8.58 -3.65 -3.77
C ALA A 96 -10.01 -3.38 -4.27
N ALA A 97 -11.04 -3.97 -3.65
CA ALA A 97 -12.43 -3.64 -3.99
C ALA A 97 -12.81 -2.19 -3.63
N LEU A 98 -12.34 -1.68 -2.50
CA LEU A 98 -12.51 -0.27 -2.11
C LEU A 98 -11.80 0.68 -3.08
N ASP A 99 -10.62 0.32 -3.57
CA ASP A 99 -9.84 1.10 -4.52
C ASP A 99 -10.52 1.25 -5.87
N VAL A 100 -11.21 0.21 -6.34
CA VAL A 100 -12.13 0.33 -7.49
C VAL A 100 -13.22 1.36 -7.20
N GLY A 101 -13.74 1.37 -5.97
CA GLY A 101 -14.67 2.40 -5.50
C GLY A 101 -14.06 3.81 -5.52
N TYR A 102 -12.80 3.98 -5.13
CA TYR A 102 -12.09 5.27 -5.23
C TYR A 102 -11.92 5.71 -6.69
N VAL A 103 -11.52 4.81 -7.59
CA VAL A 103 -11.43 5.12 -9.02
C VAL A 103 -12.77 5.57 -9.56
N ALA A 104 -13.84 4.83 -9.25
CA ALA A 104 -15.20 5.18 -9.64
C ALA A 104 -15.63 6.54 -9.06
N ALA A 105 -15.30 6.84 -7.80
CA ALA A 105 -15.58 8.12 -7.16
C ALA A 105 -14.80 9.28 -7.82
N GLY A 106 -13.55 9.05 -8.21
CA GLY A 106 -12.74 9.99 -8.98
C GLY A 106 -13.38 10.31 -10.33
N ILE A 107 -13.79 9.28 -11.07
CA ILE A 107 -14.50 9.42 -12.35
C ILE A 107 -15.84 10.14 -12.17
N ALA A 108 -16.63 9.76 -11.17
CA ALA A 108 -17.89 10.40 -10.86
C ALA A 108 -17.71 11.89 -10.52
N THR A 109 -16.64 12.23 -9.79
CA THR A 109 -16.28 13.63 -9.49
C THR A 109 -15.97 14.41 -10.77
N MET A 110 -15.26 13.80 -11.72
CA MET A 110 -14.97 14.42 -13.02
C MET A 110 -16.24 14.64 -13.85
N ILE A 111 -17.14 13.64 -13.91
CA ILE A 111 -18.43 13.76 -14.61
C ILE A 111 -19.29 14.86 -13.96
N ALA A 112 -19.27 14.96 -12.62
CA ALA A 112 -20.01 15.96 -11.85
C ALA A 112 -19.33 17.34 -11.79
N ALA A 113 -18.21 17.56 -12.50
CA ALA A 113 -17.40 18.78 -12.38
C ALA A 113 -18.19 20.07 -12.66
N GLY A 114 -19.07 20.07 -13.69
CA GLY A 114 -19.91 21.21 -14.02
C GLY A 114 -20.93 21.57 -12.92
N PRO A 115 -21.78 20.61 -12.48
CA PRO A 115 -22.64 20.80 -11.31
C PRO A 115 -21.89 21.25 -10.04
N LEU A 116 -20.77 20.61 -9.71
CA LEU A 116 -19.95 20.95 -8.54
C LEU A 116 -19.35 22.35 -8.63
N SER A 117 -18.95 22.76 -9.82
CA SER A 117 -18.44 24.10 -10.08
C SER A 117 -19.49 25.16 -9.75
N ARG A 118 -20.73 25.01 -10.25
CA ARG A 118 -21.84 25.92 -9.96
C ARG A 118 -22.17 25.99 -8.46
N ARG A 119 -22.09 24.86 -7.75
CA ARG A 119 -22.43 24.79 -6.32
C ARG A 119 -21.37 25.44 -5.42
N THR A 120 -20.10 25.36 -5.80
CA THR A 120 -18.96 25.71 -4.93
C THR A 120 -18.24 26.99 -5.34
N GLY A 121 -18.55 27.54 -6.52
CA GLY A 121 -17.85 28.69 -7.09
C GLY A 121 -16.44 28.38 -7.59
N LYS A 122 -15.93 27.15 -7.41
CA LYS A 122 -14.64 26.72 -7.95
C LYS A 122 -14.75 26.36 -9.44
N PRO A 123 -13.73 26.58 -10.26
CA PRO A 123 -13.75 26.18 -11.67
C PRO A 123 -13.98 24.68 -11.85
N ALA A 124 -14.72 24.28 -12.90
CA ALA A 124 -14.92 22.86 -13.23
C ALA A 124 -13.58 22.11 -13.42
N THR A 125 -12.57 22.78 -13.99
CA THR A 125 -11.22 22.22 -14.16
C THR A 125 -10.55 21.83 -12.85
N HIS A 126 -10.85 22.51 -11.74
CA HIS A 126 -10.36 22.11 -10.41
C HIS A 126 -10.97 20.77 -9.97
N TRP A 127 -12.27 20.57 -10.20
CA TRP A 127 -12.95 19.31 -9.90
C TRP A 127 -12.45 18.16 -10.79
N LEU A 128 -12.11 18.45 -12.06
CA LEU A 128 -11.44 17.50 -12.93
C LEU A 128 -10.09 17.06 -12.33
N GLY A 129 -9.29 18.02 -11.84
CA GLY A 129 -8.01 17.74 -11.18
C GLY A 129 -8.15 16.89 -9.93
N LEU A 130 -9.14 17.21 -9.07
CA LEU A 130 -9.45 16.40 -7.89
C LEU A 130 -9.84 14.97 -8.27
N GLY A 131 -10.79 14.81 -9.20
CA GLY A 131 -11.26 13.49 -9.62
C GLY A 131 -10.15 12.65 -10.27
N ALA A 132 -9.32 13.28 -11.10
CA ALA A 132 -8.16 12.62 -11.71
C ALA A 132 -7.15 12.18 -10.64
N GLY A 133 -6.87 13.01 -9.62
CA GLY A 133 -5.98 12.67 -8.53
C GLY A 133 -6.47 11.46 -7.72
N VAL A 134 -7.75 11.44 -7.34
CA VAL A 134 -8.36 10.29 -6.65
C VAL A 134 -8.28 9.02 -7.50
N ALA A 135 -8.59 9.11 -8.80
CA ALA A 135 -8.55 7.96 -9.69
C ALA A 135 -7.13 7.40 -9.87
N VAL A 136 -6.11 8.26 -9.96
CA VAL A 136 -4.70 7.83 -10.06
C VAL A 136 -4.26 7.13 -8.77
N GLN A 137 -4.59 7.69 -7.61
CA GLN A 137 -4.26 7.09 -6.31
C GLN A 137 -4.95 5.73 -6.13
N GLY A 138 -6.26 5.67 -6.34
CA GLY A 138 -7.01 4.41 -6.27
C GLY A 138 -6.52 3.39 -7.28
N GLY A 139 -6.16 3.80 -8.50
CA GLY A 139 -5.64 2.88 -9.52
C GLY A 139 -4.30 2.24 -9.13
N PHE A 140 -3.41 3.01 -8.51
CA PHE A 140 -2.15 2.48 -7.99
C PHE A 140 -2.37 1.51 -6.82
N LEU A 141 -3.17 1.90 -5.82
CA LEU A 141 -3.43 1.09 -4.63
C LEU A 141 -4.14 -0.22 -4.99
N TRP A 142 -5.11 -0.16 -5.90
CA TRP A 142 -5.76 -1.37 -6.43
C TRP A 142 -4.75 -2.34 -7.02
N ALA A 143 -3.83 -1.85 -7.87
CA ALA A 143 -2.84 -2.68 -8.52
C ALA A 143 -1.86 -3.28 -7.51
N LEU A 144 -1.46 -2.49 -6.51
CA LEU A 144 -0.60 -2.94 -5.41
C LEU A 144 -1.28 -4.08 -4.64
N ASP A 145 -2.50 -3.83 -4.13
CA ASP A 145 -3.22 -4.77 -3.28
C ASP A 145 -3.61 -6.05 -4.02
N ALA A 146 -4.04 -5.95 -5.27
CA ALA A 146 -4.31 -7.11 -6.12
C ALA A 146 -3.04 -7.95 -6.38
N THR A 147 -1.90 -7.29 -6.59
CA THR A 147 -0.61 -7.97 -6.80
C THR A 147 -0.19 -8.72 -5.53
N PHE A 148 -0.23 -8.08 -4.37
CA PHE A 148 0.15 -8.71 -3.11
C PHE A 148 -0.83 -9.79 -2.67
N ALA A 149 -2.14 -9.60 -2.86
CA ALA A 149 -3.14 -10.63 -2.58
C ALA A 149 -2.92 -11.90 -3.40
N ARG A 150 -2.47 -11.76 -4.66
CA ARG A 150 -2.11 -12.88 -5.53
C ARG A 150 -0.79 -13.55 -5.09
N ARG A 151 0.24 -12.79 -4.75
CA ARG A 151 1.53 -13.34 -4.29
C ARG A 151 1.38 -14.13 -2.98
N ILE A 152 0.61 -13.59 -2.02
CA ILE A 152 0.31 -14.26 -0.75
C ILE A 152 -0.41 -15.59 -1.00
N SER A 153 -1.31 -15.67 -1.97
CA SER A 153 -2.03 -16.91 -2.28
C SER A 153 -1.18 -18.00 -2.90
N GLN A 154 -0.01 -17.63 -3.42
CA GLN A 154 0.96 -18.53 -4.03
C GLN A 154 2.06 -18.93 -3.03
N THR A 155 2.15 -18.23 -1.90
CA THR A 155 3.19 -18.41 -0.90
C THR A 155 2.68 -19.31 0.23
N PRO A 156 3.30 -20.47 0.49
CA PRO A 156 2.97 -21.30 1.64
C PRO A 156 3.20 -20.54 2.95
N ALA A 157 2.24 -20.57 3.86
CA ALA A 157 2.41 -19.99 5.19
C ALA A 157 3.07 -21.04 6.11
N THR A 158 4.40 -21.16 6.04
CA THR A 158 5.17 -22.08 6.89
C THR A 158 5.99 -21.32 7.94
N ARG A 159 6.21 -21.95 9.10
CA ARG A 159 7.02 -21.44 10.23
C ARG A 159 8.43 -20.98 9.84
N THR A 160 9.03 -21.51 8.79
CA THR A 160 10.49 -21.41 8.58
C THR A 160 10.90 -20.85 7.23
N ASN A 161 11.88 -19.93 7.28
CA ASN A 161 12.86 -19.79 6.22
C ASN A 161 13.71 -21.08 6.26
N PRO A 162 13.75 -21.91 5.19
CA PRO A 162 14.36 -23.25 5.23
C PRO A 162 15.85 -23.28 5.64
N TRP A 163 16.53 -22.13 5.61
CA TRP A 163 17.94 -22.00 5.99
C TRP A 163 18.19 -21.80 7.49
N HIS A 164 17.19 -21.39 8.29
CA HIS A 164 17.38 -21.14 9.72
C HIS A 164 17.30 -22.41 10.58
N ASP A 165 16.61 -23.46 10.12
CA ASP A 165 16.56 -24.74 10.83
C ASP A 165 17.74 -25.67 10.50
N ALA A 166 18.33 -25.53 9.31
CA ALA A 166 19.49 -26.32 8.90
C ALA A 166 20.71 -26.08 9.80
N SER A 167 20.84 -24.90 10.42
CA SER A 167 21.90 -24.58 11.37
C SER A 167 21.67 -25.13 12.78
N HIS A 168 20.45 -25.53 13.14
CA HIS A 168 20.13 -26.05 14.47
C HIS A 168 20.02 -27.58 14.53
N SER A 169 19.93 -28.27 13.39
CA SER A 169 19.89 -29.74 13.34
C SER A 169 21.27 -30.41 13.46
N HIS A 170 22.38 -29.66 13.40
CA HIS A 170 23.74 -30.21 13.44
C HIS A 170 24.45 -30.18 14.81
N SER A 171 23.77 -29.78 15.90
CA SER A 171 24.40 -29.68 17.23
C SER A 171 23.88 -30.69 18.27
N HIS A 172 23.24 -31.79 17.86
CA HIS A 172 22.69 -32.78 18.81
C HIS A 172 22.95 -34.24 18.44
N SER A 173 24.09 -34.52 17.81
CA SER A 173 24.63 -35.88 17.75
C SER A 173 26.13 -35.81 18.01
N ASP A 174 26.52 -35.91 19.29
CA ASP A 174 27.78 -36.52 19.76
C ASP A 174 27.96 -36.18 21.25
N ASN A 175 27.36 -37.00 22.12
CA ASN A 175 27.99 -37.34 23.41
C ASN A 175 27.32 -38.57 24.06
N HIS A 176 27.53 -39.71 23.41
CA HIS A 176 27.52 -41.01 24.09
C HIS A 176 28.78 -41.76 23.69
N ASN A 177 29.83 -41.63 24.50
CA ASN A 177 30.73 -42.71 24.92
C ASN A 177 31.90 -42.15 25.73
N GLY A 178 32.06 -42.66 26.95
CA GLY A 178 33.22 -42.44 27.82
C GLY A 178 32.87 -42.44 29.29
#